data_AF-A0A836X167-F1
#
_entry.id   AF-A0A836X167-F1
#
_cell.length_a   1.000
_cell.length_b   1.000
_cell.length_c   1.000
_cell.angle_alpha   90.00
_cell.angle_beta   90.00
_cell.angle_gamma   90.00
#
_symmetry.space_group_name_H-M   'P 1'
#
loop_
_entity.id
_entity.type
_entity.pdbx_description
1 polymer ?
#
loop_
_entity_poly.entity_id
_entity_poly.type
_entity_poly.pdbx_seq_one_letter_code
_entity_poly.pdbx_strand_id
1 'polypeptide(L)'
;MLKEEQTFKKKKLWKNLFLLNLCISLLLIGIYWVPVKMVQLENFVASPSVNLPKEGVVPISSTSLVQPSKGSTPSNLLETKLTVINASSENNWVYFDFSRGKVDKIHDKTSLEWDLAFRRSKVISNGGATNKFGKAGLINLGSSHFDQVVDVPLDNYTPDISTRTETENPILLKWYSYNYLTHKLSAKSNTYAMKTADSKYVKVKFLDFYCSNKETGCIKMQYVYQNNGSNQFSKPSSG
;
A
#
# COMPACT_ATOMS: atom_id res chain seq x y z
N MET A 1 -65.29 -2.93 -18.34
CA MET A 1 -64.80 -1.56 -18.59
C MET A 1 -64.85 -0.67 -17.34
N LEU A 2 -66.02 -0.34 -16.76
CA LEU A 2 -66.11 0.56 -15.57
C LEU A 2 -65.35 0.08 -14.32
N LYS A 3 -65.33 -1.25 -14.07
CA LYS A 3 -64.68 -1.85 -12.90
C LYS A 3 -63.15 -1.77 -12.98
N GLU A 4 -62.58 -1.88 -14.17
CA GLU A 4 -61.13 -1.81 -14.38
C GLU A 4 -60.60 -0.38 -14.22
N GLU A 5 -61.34 0.62 -14.71
CA GLU A 5 -60.98 2.03 -14.56
C GLU A 5 -60.93 2.46 -13.07
N GLN A 6 -61.89 1.99 -12.26
CA GLN A 6 -61.92 2.25 -10.81
C GLN A 6 -60.73 1.59 -10.09
N THR A 7 -60.35 0.38 -10.48
CA THR A 7 -59.16 -0.29 -9.90
C THR A 7 -57.87 0.42 -10.25
N PHE A 8 -57.76 0.97 -11.47
CA PHE A 8 -56.60 1.75 -11.90
C PHE A 8 -56.49 3.07 -11.13
N LYS A 9 -57.59 3.82 -10.96
CA LYS A 9 -57.63 5.05 -10.16
C LYS A 9 -57.24 4.78 -8.70
N LYS A 10 -57.75 3.70 -8.09
CA LYS A 10 -57.40 3.30 -6.72
C LYS A 10 -55.92 2.94 -6.57
N LYS A 11 -55.34 2.20 -7.52
CA LYS A 11 -53.90 1.87 -7.52
C LYS A 11 -53.02 3.11 -7.71
N LYS A 12 -53.41 4.05 -8.58
CA LYS A 12 -52.70 5.32 -8.80
C LYS A 12 -52.72 6.21 -7.54
N LEU A 13 -53.87 6.31 -6.88
CA LEU A 13 -54.00 7.04 -5.61
C LEU A 13 -53.13 6.44 -4.51
N TRP A 14 -53.09 5.12 -4.38
CA TRP A 14 -52.23 4.43 -3.41
C TRP A 14 -50.74 4.66 -3.65
N LYS A 15 -50.29 4.62 -4.91
CA LYS A 15 -48.90 4.93 -5.27
C LYS A 15 -48.53 6.38 -4.91
N ASN A 16 -49.42 7.33 -5.19
CA ASN A 16 -49.19 8.73 -4.85
C ASN A 16 -49.14 8.95 -3.33
N LEU A 17 -50.01 8.29 -2.58
CA LEU A 17 -50.03 8.37 -1.11
C LEU A 17 -48.78 7.75 -0.49
N PHE A 18 -48.30 6.64 -1.06
CA PHE A 18 -47.05 5.99 -0.66
C PHE A 18 -45.83 6.88 -0.93
N LEU A 19 -45.74 7.48 -2.13
CA LEU A 19 -44.65 8.42 -2.45
C LEU A 19 -44.66 9.65 -1.54
N LEU A 20 -45.84 10.21 -1.25
CA LEU A 20 -45.97 11.36 -0.37
C LEU A 20 -45.47 11.03 1.05
N ASN A 21 -45.88 9.88 1.60
CA ASN A 21 -45.43 9.43 2.91
C ASN A 21 -43.90 9.20 2.91
N LEU A 22 -43.36 8.53 1.89
CA LEU A 22 -41.92 8.30 1.75
C LEU A 22 -41.14 9.62 1.73
N CYS A 23 -41.58 10.61 0.94
CA CYS A 23 -40.96 11.94 0.89
C CYS A 23 -41.01 12.64 2.26
N ILE A 24 -42.13 12.61 2.97
CA ILE A 24 -42.27 13.21 4.31
C ILE A 24 -41.32 12.55 5.30
N SER A 25 -41.21 11.21 5.28
CA SER A 25 -40.27 10.50 6.17
C SER A 25 -38.81 10.84 5.89
N LEU A 26 -38.40 10.97 4.62
CA LEU A 26 -37.04 11.40 4.27
C LEU A 26 -36.77 12.85 4.70
N LEU A 27 -37.75 13.73 4.59
CA LEU A 27 -37.67 15.13 5.02
C LEU A 27 -37.50 15.23 6.54
N LEU A 28 -38.28 14.45 7.30
CA LEU A 28 -38.17 14.40 8.76
C LEU A 28 -36.83 13.82 9.23
N ILE A 29 -36.34 12.76 8.58
CA ILE A 29 -35.02 12.19 8.87
C ILE A 29 -33.92 13.21 8.56
N GLY A 30 -34.01 13.92 7.43
CA GLY A 30 -33.08 14.99 7.06
C GLY A 30 -33.07 16.13 8.09
N ILE A 31 -34.24 16.63 8.47
CA ILE A 31 -34.37 17.69 9.49
C ILE A 31 -33.82 17.24 10.84
N TYR A 32 -33.92 15.96 11.21
CA TYR A 32 -33.42 15.47 12.49
C TYR A 32 -31.91 15.16 12.47
N TRP A 33 -31.37 14.60 11.38
CA TRP A 33 -29.96 14.19 11.29
C TRP A 33 -29.00 15.30 10.88
N VAL A 34 -29.43 16.22 10.02
CA VAL A 34 -28.56 17.29 9.51
C VAL A 34 -28.07 18.23 10.62
N PRO A 35 -28.89 18.69 11.58
CA PRO A 35 -28.41 19.56 12.67
C PRO A 35 -27.34 18.88 13.54
N VAL A 36 -27.53 17.60 13.87
CA VAL A 36 -26.56 16.82 14.67
C VAL A 36 -25.21 16.70 13.97
N LYS A 37 -25.23 16.49 12.65
CA LYS A 37 -23.99 16.43 11.83
C LYS A 37 -23.32 17.78 11.66
N MET A 38 -24.09 18.88 11.55
CA MET A 38 -23.54 20.23 11.44
C MET A 38 -22.86 20.68 12.74
N VAL A 39 -23.41 20.37 13.92
CA VAL A 39 -22.77 20.65 15.21
C VAL A 39 -21.44 19.88 15.39
N GLN A 40 -21.37 18.65 14.88
CA GLN A 40 -20.09 17.89 14.87
C GLN A 40 -19.04 18.52 13.94
N LEU A 41 -19.47 19.09 12.81
CA LEU A 41 -18.59 19.80 11.88
C LEU A 41 -18.10 21.12 12.48
N GLU A 42 -18.95 21.89 13.15
CA GLU A 42 -18.55 23.12 13.84
C GLU A 42 -17.52 22.85 14.95
N ASN A 43 -17.69 21.79 15.74
CA ASN A 43 -16.71 21.41 16.76
C ASN A 43 -15.36 20.96 16.16
N PHE A 44 -15.37 20.38 14.94
CA PHE A 44 -14.16 20.04 14.20
C PHE A 44 -13.48 21.27 13.59
N VAL A 45 -14.26 22.25 13.13
CA VAL A 45 -13.76 23.55 12.61
C VAL A 45 -13.27 24.47 13.74
N ALA A 46 -13.91 24.42 14.91
CA ALA A 46 -13.53 25.20 16.09
C ALA A 46 -12.43 24.54 16.94
N SER A 47 -12.02 23.31 16.60
CA SER A 47 -10.85 22.69 17.21
C SER A 47 -9.60 23.48 16.80
N PRO A 48 -8.75 23.90 17.75
CA PRO A 48 -7.61 24.75 17.44
C PRO A 48 -6.60 23.96 16.60
N SER A 49 -6.62 24.19 15.30
CA SER A 49 -5.59 23.73 14.38
C SER A 49 -4.28 24.44 14.72
N VAL A 50 -3.26 23.63 14.98
CA VAL A 50 -1.84 23.96 15.18
C VAL A 50 -1.40 25.17 14.34
N ASN A 51 -0.73 26.10 15.01
CA ASN A 51 -0.12 27.33 14.49
C ASN A 51 0.45 27.23 13.07
N LEU A 52 -0.08 28.05 12.17
CA LEU A 52 0.56 28.47 10.93
C LEU A 52 1.01 29.94 11.09
N PRO A 53 2.31 30.27 10.99
CA PRO A 53 2.76 31.65 10.93
C PRO A 53 2.39 32.29 9.59
N LYS A 54 2.00 33.56 9.66
CA LYS A 54 1.60 34.46 8.57
C LYS A 54 2.72 34.65 7.53
N GLU A 55 2.34 34.71 6.24
CA GLU A 55 3.00 35.55 5.21
C GLU A 55 3.30 36.93 5.84
N GLY A 56 4.47 37.54 5.74
CA GLY A 56 5.38 37.64 4.61
C GLY A 56 5.79 39.11 4.50
N VAL A 57 6.74 39.56 5.32
CA VAL A 57 7.51 40.80 5.07
C VAL A 57 8.98 40.46 5.23
N VAL A 58 9.69 40.58 4.11
CA VAL A 58 11.12 40.27 3.95
C VAL A 58 11.96 41.41 4.57
N PRO A 59 13.09 41.09 5.22
CA PRO A 59 14.33 41.68 4.73
C PRO A 59 15.37 40.61 4.38
N ILE A 60 16.00 40.83 3.23
CA ILE A 60 17.13 40.08 2.68
C ILE A 60 18.36 40.34 3.54
N SER A 61 19.04 39.29 4.02
CA SER A 61 20.50 39.17 3.88
C SER A 61 21.06 37.89 4.51
N SER A 62 22.09 37.38 3.83
CA SER A 62 22.99 36.27 4.17
C SER A 62 22.48 34.84 3.92
N THR A 63 22.78 34.40 2.70
CA THR A 63 23.10 33.03 2.33
C THR A 63 23.99 32.35 3.38
N SER A 64 23.47 31.33 4.05
CA SER A 64 24.28 30.24 4.58
C SER A 64 23.51 28.95 4.37
N LEU A 65 24.10 28.06 3.57
CA LEU A 65 23.61 26.72 3.29
C LEU A 65 23.57 25.92 4.59
N VAL A 66 22.41 25.84 5.23
CA VAL A 66 22.20 24.89 6.33
C VAL A 66 21.76 23.56 5.74
N GLN A 67 22.76 22.69 5.61
CA GLN A 67 22.66 21.24 5.40
C GLN A 67 21.51 20.61 6.22
N PRO A 68 20.72 19.69 5.66
CA PRO A 68 19.80 18.89 6.46
C PRO A 68 20.61 18.05 7.46
N SER A 69 20.32 18.20 8.75
CA SER A 69 20.92 17.40 9.81
C SER A 69 20.71 15.92 9.52
N LYS A 70 21.81 15.19 9.33
CA LYS A 70 21.86 13.73 9.36
C LYS A 70 21.27 13.26 10.70
N GLY A 71 20.02 12.83 10.70
CA GLY A 71 19.54 11.88 11.69
C GLY A 71 20.43 10.64 11.62
N SER A 72 20.85 10.14 12.77
CA SER A 72 21.77 9.02 12.94
C SER A 72 21.29 7.74 12.24
N THR A 73 21.59 7.64 10.94
CA THR A 73 21.67 6.36 10.25
C THR A 73 22.76 5.55 10.96
N PRO A 74 22.52 4.30 11.39
CA PRO A 74 23.60 3.45 11.82
C PRO A 74 24.60 3.36 10.66
N SER A 75 25.76 3.99 10.81
CA SER A 75 26.83 4.09 9.79
C SER A 75 27.30 2.72 9.27
N ASN A 76 26.94 1.67 10.00
CA ASN A 76 27.31 0.29 9.77
C ASN A 76 26.22 -0.56 9.09
N LEU A 77 25.27 0.00 8.35
CA LEU A 77 24.31 -0.80 7.57
C LEU A 77 24.80 -1.10 6.15
N LEU A 78 24.42 -2.26 5.63
CA LEU A 78 24.52 -2.59 4.21
C LEU A 78 23.80 -1.54 3.35
N GLU A 79 24.25 -1.43 2.10
CA GLU A 79 23.74 -0.42 1.17
C GLU A 79 22.23 -0.62 0.87
N THR A 80 21.46 0.45 1.05
CA THR A 80 20.07 0.52 0.62
C THR A 80 20.00 0.78 -0.87
N LYS A 81 19.40 -0.16 -1.61
CA LYS A 81 19.13 -0.03 -3.04
C LYS A 81 17.73 0.50 -3.26
N LEU A 82 17.58 1.36 -4.25
CA LEU A 82 16.28 1.89 -4.70
C LEU A 82 16.04 1.45 -6.14
N THR A 83 14.83 0.96 -6.42
CA THR A 83 14.46 0.52 -7.76
C THR A 83 13.01 0.88 -8.09
N VAL A 84 12.74 0.98 -9.39
CA VAL A 84 11.40 1.19 -9.95
C VAL A 84 11.13 0.08 -10.96
N ILE A 85 10.05 -0.66 -10.75
CA ILE A 85 9.66 -1.80 -11.58
C ILE A 85 8.37 -1.44 -12.30
N ASN A 86 8.39 -1.43 -13.64
CA ASN A 86 7.18 -1.26 -14.42
C ASN A 86 6.42 -2.59 -14.53
N ALA A 87 5.38 -2.75 -13.71
CA ALA A 87 4.42 -3.84 -13.70
C ALA A 87 3.01 -3.35 -14.06
N SER A 88 2.89 -2.36 -14.94
CA SER A 88 1.60 -1.78 -15.36
C SER A 88 0.66 -2.75 -16.09
N SER A 89 1.19 -3.87 -16.60
CA SER A 89 0.41 -4.91 -17.28
C SER A 89 -0.59 -5.60 -16.34
N GLU A 90 -1.80 -5.82 -16.83
CA GLU A 90 -2.84 -6.58 -16.12
C GLU A 90 -2.66 -8.10 -16.25
N ASN A 91 -1.95 -8.53 -17.30
CA ASN A 91 -1.84 -9.94 -17.68
C ASN A 91 -0.46 -10.51 -17.34
N ASN A 92 0.59 -9.73 -17.54
CA ASN A 92 1.96 -10.21 -17.44
C ASN A 92 2.58 -9.91 -16.08
N TRP A 93 3.22 -10.92 -15.50
CA TRP A 93 4.05 -10.76 -14.32
C TRP A 93 5.44 -10.27 -14.69
N VAL A 94 6.00 -9.41 -13.85
CA VAL A 94 7.36 -8.89 -13.96
C VAL A 94 8.17 -9.41 -12.78
N TYR A 95 9.22 -10.17 -13.08
CA TYR A 95 10.01 -10.90 -12.10
C TYR A 95 11.24 -10.09 -11.68
N PHE A 96 11.57 -10.11 -10.40
CA PHE A 96 12.68 -9.37 -9.81
C PHE A 96 13.52 -10.30 -8.93
N ASP A 97 14.84 -10.16 -9.04
CA ASP A 97 15.83 -10.86 -8.23
C ASP A 97 16.64 -9.84 -7.42
N PHE A 98 16.66 -10.00 -6.10
CA PHE A 98 17.36 -9.10 -5.19
C PHE A 98 18.89 -9.24 -5.27
N SER A 99 19.40 -10.42 -5.62
CA SER A 99 20.83 -10.67 -5.75
C SER A 99 21.41 -9.89 -6.93
N ARG A 100 20.71 -9.88 -8.06
CA ARG A 100 21.09 -9.14 -9.28
C ARG A 100 20.58 -7.70 -9.29
N GLY A 101 19.56 -7.39 -8.48
CA GLY A 101 18.97 -6.06 -8.33
C GLY A 101 18.25 -5.54 -9.57
N LYS A 102 17.83 -6.42 -10.48
CA LYS A 102 17.20 -6.07 -11.75
C LYS A 102 16.00 -6.97 -12.06
N VAL A 103 15.13 -6.46 -12.93
CA VAL A 103 14.07 -7.24 -13.55
C VAL A 103 14.69 -8.22 -14.54
N ASP A 104 14.21 -9.46 -14.54
CA ASP A 104 14.73 -10.50 -15.42
C ASP A 104 13.64 -11.20 -16.24
N LYS A 105 14.03 -11.66 -17.43
CA LYS A 105 13.16 -12.50 -18.27
C LYS A 105 13.29 -13.93 -17.79
N ILE A 106 12.37 -14.34 -16.93
CA ILE A 106 12.33 -15.71 -16.44
C ILE A 106 11.68 -16.61 -17.50
N HIS A 107 12.46 -17.58 -17.98
CA HIS A 107 12.00 -18.59 -18.93
C HIS A 107 11.26 -19.74 -18.24
N ASP A 108 11.66 -20.09 -17.01
CA ASP A 108 11.04 -21.12 -16.19
C ASP A 108 10.60 -20.55 -14.83
N LYS A 109 9.28 -20.50 -14.62
CA LYS A 109 8.69 -19.97 -13.38
C LYS A 109 9.02 -20.82 -12.15
N THR A 110 9.39 -22.07 -12.33
CA THR A 110 9.77 -22.99 -11.25
C THR A 110 11.23 -22.85 -10.82
N SER A 111 12.02 -22.02 -11.54
CA SER A 111 13.41 -21.72 -11.15
C SER A 111 13.48 -20.92 -9.85
N LEU A 112 14.65 -20.96 -9.20
CA LEU A 112 14.95 -20.20 -7.99
C LEU A 112 15.61 -18.83 -8.29
N GLU A 113 15.66 -18.42 -9.55
CA GLU A 113 16.42 -17.24 -10.03
C GLU A 113 15.70 -15.90 -9.82
N TRP A 114 14.49 -15.94 -9.27
CA TRP A 114 13.65 -14.78 -9.00
C TRP A 114 13.09 -14.84 -7.59
N ASP A 115 12.81 -13.69 -7.00
CA ASP A 115 12.38 -13.60 -5.62
C ASP A 115 10.94 -13.10 -5.50
N LEU A 116 10.65 -11.97 -6.15
CA LEU A 116 9.33 -11.37 -6.21
C LEU A 116 8.85 -11.24 -7.65
N ALA A 117 7.54 -11.35 -7.84
CA ALA A 117 6.91 -11.00 -9.09
C ALA A 117 5.78 -9.99 -8.86
N PHE A 118 5.65 -9.07 -9.81
CA PHE A 118 4.73 -7.94 -9.75
C PHE A 118 3.76 -7.95 -10.93
N ARG A 119 2.49 -7.65 -10.67
CA ARG A 119 1.46 -7.43 -11.69
C ARG A 119 0.45 -6.43 -11.17
N ARG A 120 0.38 -5.24 -11.77
CA ARG A 120 -0.31 -4.08 -11.21
C ARG A 120 0.18 -3.83 -9.79
N SER A 121 -0.72 -3.83 -8.80
CA SER A 121 -0.38 -3.73 -7.38
C SER A 121 -0.16 -5.09 -6.70
N LYS A 122 -0.37 -6.21 -7.38
CA LYS A 122 -0.20 -7.55 -6.81
C LYS A 122 1.28 -7.90 -6.73
N VAL A 123 1.64 -8.55 -5.64
CA VAL A 123 2.99 -9.04 -5.37
C VAL A 123 2.90 -10.48 -4.88
N ILE A 124 3.66 -11.35 -5.52
CA ILE A 124 3.84 -12.75 -5.12
C ILE A 124 5.32 -13.03 -4.91
N SER A 125 5.62 -14.03 -4.10
CA SER A 125 6.98 -14.48 -3.80
C SER A 125 7.25 -15.87 -4.37
N ASN A 126 8.52 -16.17 -4.62
CA ASN A 126 8.94 -17.47 -5.13
C ASN A 126 8.98 -18.54 -4.03
N GLY A 127 7.80 -18.91 -3.54
CA GLY A 127 7.64 -19.91 -2.49
C GLY A 127 6.17 -20.31 -2.28
N GLY A 128 5.95 -21.36 -1.48
CA GLY A 128 4.61 -21.84 -1.17
C GLY A 128 3.83 -22.29 -2.41
N ALA A 129 2.60 -21.80 -2.54
CA ALA A 129 1.74 -22.12 -3.67
C ALA A 129 2.23 -21.58 -5.02
N THR A 130 3.09 -20.55 -5.01
CA THR A 130 3.63 -19.97 -6.25
C THR A 130 4.71 -20.87 -6.87
N ASN A 131 5.60 -21.40 -6.04
CA ASN A 131 6.62 -22.36 -6.44
C ASN A 131 6.96 -23.30 -5.28
N LYS A 132 6.67 -24.59 -5.45
CA LYS A 132 6.92 -25.63 -4.45
C LYS A 132 8.40 -25.85 -4.13
N PHE A 133 9.31 -25.46 -5.03
CA PHE A 133 10.75 -25.61 -4.82
C PHE A 133 11.36 -24.39 -4.12
N GLY A 134 10.70 -23.24 -4.24
CA GLY A 134 11.11 -22.01 -3.61
C GLY A 134 10.73 -21.97 -2.12
N LYS A 135 11.61 -21.39 -1.32
CA LYS A 135 11.43 -21.27 0.14
C LYS A 135 10.99 -19.87 0.56
N ALA A 136 10.55 -19.04 -0.39
CA ALA A 136 10.25 -17.65 -0.09
C ALA A 136 9.03 -17.49 0.81
N GLY A 137 9.08 -16.44 1.61
CA GLY A 137 7.97 -16.00 2.43
C GLY A 137 8.27 -14.64 3.05
N LEU A 138 7.26 -14.03 3.68
CA LEU A 138 7.34 -12.67 4.18
C LEU A 138 6.84 -12.53 5.62
N ILE A 139 7.33 -11.48 6.28
CA ILE A 139 6.88 -10.98 7.59
C ILE A 139 6.66 -9.47 7.46
N ASN A 140 5.55 -8.97 8.01
CA ASN A 140 5.34 -7.53 8.17
C ASN A 140 5.97 -7.08 9.49
N LEU A 141 7.00 -6.23 9.43
CA LEU A 141 7.68 -5.68 10.61
C LEU A 141 7.02 -4.40 11.14
N GLY A 142 5.85 -4.04 10.62
CA GLY A 142 5.15 -2.81 10.97
C GLY A 142 5.80 -1.58 10.37
N SER A 143 5.40 -0.41 10.87
CA SER A 143 5.87 0.91 10.40
C SER A 143 7.22 1.34 10.97
N SER A 144 8.04 0.38 11.40
CA SER A 144 9.41 0.63 11.90
C SER A 144 10.24 1.40 10.87
N HIS A 145 11.11 2.30 11.34
CA HIS A 145 12.03 3.02 10.47
C HIS A 145 12.93 2.02 9.74
N PHE A 146 12.94 2.09 8.41
CA PHE A 146 13.68 1.14 7.56
C PHE A 146 15.17 1.06 7.94
N ASP A 147 15.75 2.19 8.31
CA ASP A 147 17.16 2.32 8.71
C ASP A 147 17.45 1.87 10.14
N GLN A 148 16.42 1.56 10.95
CA GLN A 148 16.60 0.99 12.29
C GLN A 148 16.56 -0.54 12.29
N VAL A 149 16.08 -1.16 11.20
CA VAL A 149 16.05 -2.62 11.05
C VAL A 149 17.46 -3.12 10.72
N VAL A 150 18.19 -3.54 11.76
CA VAL A 150 19.55 -4.08 11.66
C VAL A 150 19.56 -5.59 11.42
N ASP A 151 18.49 -6.30 11.77
CA ASP A 151 18.29 -7.72 11.54
C ASP A 151 16.82 -8.09 11.35
N VAL A 152 16.56 -9.33 10.92
CA VAL A 152 15.21 -9.88 10.74
C VAL A 152 15.04 -11.23 11.44
N PRO A 153 13.81 -11.64 11.79
CA PRO A 153 13.56 -12.97 12.33
C PRO A 153 14.06 -14.09 11.41
N LEU A 154 14.45 -15.24 11.96
CA LEU A 154 14.88 -16.39 11.16
C LEU A 154 13.71 -17.24 10.66
N ASP A 155 12.59 -17.22 11.38
CA ASP A 155 11.43 -18.09 11.21
C ASP A 155 10.11 -17.30 11.12
N ASN A 156 8.99 -18.01 10.96
CA ASN A 156 7.63 -17.47 10.85
C ASN A 156 7.35 -16.65 9.59
N TYR A 157 8.07 -16.95 8.51
CA TYR A 157 7.80 -16.39 7.19
C TYR A 157 6.52 -16.98 6.60
N THR A 158 5.60 -16.12 6.20
CA THR A 158 4.33 -16.51 5.57
C THR A 158 4.56 -16.71 4.06
N PRO A 159 4.43 -17.94 3.55
CA PRO A 159 4.55 -18.20 2.12
C PRO A 159 3.30 -17.77 1.37
N ASP A 160 3.37 -17.80 0.05
CA ASP A 160 2.20 -17.57 -0.80
C ASP A 160 1.20 -18.72 -0.68
N ILE A 161 -0.09 -18.38 -0.76
CA ILE A 161 -1.21 -19.32 -0.68
C ILE A 161 -2.01 -19.34 -1.98
N SER A 162 -2.53 -20.51 -2.34
CA SER A 162 -3.48 -20.62 -3.44
C SER A 162 -4.86 -20.20 -2.96
N THR A 163 -5.51 -19.29 -3.68
CA THR A 163 -6.94 -19.00 -3.47
C THR A 163 -7.79 -19.66 -4.56
N ARG A 164 -9.09 -19.35 -4.60
CA ARG A 164 -9.99 -19.80 -5.67
C ARG A 164 -9.71 -19.14 -7.01
N THR A 165 -9.13 -17.94 -7.02
CA THR A 165 -8.95 -17.12 -8.22
C THR A 165 -7.50 -17.08 -8.69
N GLU A 166 -6.57 -16.88 -7.77
CA GLU A 166 -5.14 -16.82 -8.07
C GLU A 166 -4.29 -17.02 -6.81
N THR A 167 -3.00 -17.18 -6.99
CA THR A 167 -2.04 -17.20 -5.89
C THR A 167 -1.77 -15.79 -5.37
N GLU A 168 -1.70 -15.65 -4.04
CA GLU A 168 -1.42 -14.37 -3.38
C GLU A 168 -0.55 -14.56 -2.13
N ASN A 169 0.15 -13.50 -1.73
CA ASN A 169 0.81 -13.46 -0.43
C ASN A 169 -0.04 -12.67 0.58
N PRO A 170 -0.51 -13.29 1.69
CA PRO A 170 -1.36 -12.61 2.68
C PRO A 170 -0.73 -11.34 3.28
N ILE A 171 0.60 -11.30 3.40
CA ILE A 171 1.34 -10.15 3.95
C ILE A 171 1.34 -8.98 2.98
N LEU A 172 1.38 -9.25 1.68
CA LEU A 172 1.46 -8.24 0.62
C LEU A 172 0.12 -7.95 -0.05
N LEU A 173 -0.99 -8.54 0.36
CA LEU A 173 -2.29 -8.30 -0.28
C LEU A 173 -2.72 -6.82 -0.26
N LYS A 174 -2.40 -6.12 0.84
CA LYS A 174 -2.76 -4.71 1.06
C LYS A 174 -1.56 -3.92 1.54
N TRP A 175 -0.46 -3.99 0.81
CA TRP A 175 0.73 -3.16 1.09
C TRP A 175 0.47 -1.66 0.85
N TYR A 176 -0.67 -1.30 0.27
CA TYR A 176 -1.18 0.05 0.08
C TYR A 176 -2.50 0.29 0.82
N SER A 177 -2.89 1.55 0.97
CA SER A 177 -4.21 2.00 1.41
C SER A 177 -4.95 2.69 0.25
N TYR A 178 -6.28 2.67 0.30
CA TYR A 178 -7.14 3.34 -0.68
C TYR A 178 -7.96 4.42 0.03
N ASN A 179 -7.91 5.64 -0.48
CA ASN A 179 -8.75 6.73 -0.04
C ASN A 179 -10.01 6.78 -0.92
N TYR A 180 -11.17 6.49 -0.32
CA TYR A 180 -12.45 6.44 -1.04
C TYR A 180 -12.95 7.81 -1.52
N LEU A 181 -12.51 8.91 -0.91
CA LEU A 181 -12.92 10.26 -1.30
C LEU A 181 -12.12 10.77 -2.50
N THR A 182 -10.80 10.55 -2.48
CA THR A 182 -9.89 11.04 -3.53
C THR A 182 -9.59 9.98 -4.59
N HIS A 183 -10.09 8.76 -4.40
CA HIS A 183 -9.75 7.58 -5.21
C HIS A 183 -8.24 7.34 -5.34
N LYS A 184 -7.45 7.88 -4.41
CA LYS A 184 -5.99 7.79 -4.41
C LYS A 184 -5.53 6.59 -3.60
N LEU A 185 -4.62 5.84 -4.17
CA LEU A 185 -3.93 4.75 -3.51
C LEU A 185 -2.61 5.30 -2.92
N SER A 186 -2.19 4.82 -1.75
CA SER A 186 -0.95 5.24 -1.09
C SER A 186 -0.21 4.04 -0.53
N ALA A 187 1.09 3.93 -0.76
CA ALA A 187 1.90 2.88 -0.14
C ALA A 187 1.85 3.01 1.40
N LYS A 188 1.71 1.88 2.11
CA LYS A 188 1.84 1.89 3.56
C LYS A 188 3.30 2.05 3.95
N SER A 189 3.57 2.68 5.09
CA SER A 189 4.93 2.93 5.58
C SER A 189 5.63 1.70 6.17
N ASN A 190 5.04 0.50 6.02
CA ASN A 190 5.54 -0.75 6.56
C ASN A 190 6.88 -1.17 5.95
N THR A 191 7.73 -1.75 6.80
CA THR A 191 8.91 -2.51 6.39
C THR A 191 8.58 -4.00 6.44
N TYR A 192 9.03 -4.75 5.46
CA TYR A 192 8.81 -6.19 5.37
C TYR A 192 10.14 -6.90 5.43
N ALA A 193 10.20 -8.01 6.15
CA ALA A 193 11.27 -9.00 6.02
C ALA A 193 10.84 -10.04 5.00
N MET A 194 11.77 -10.51 4.19
CA MET A 194 11.56 -11.59 3.24
C MET A 194 12.70 -12.60 3.35
N LYS A 195 12.33 -13.88 3.31
CA LYS A 195 13.24 -14.97 2.98
C LYS A 195 13.11 -15.23 1.47
N THR A 196 14.22 -15.27 0.75
CA THR A 196 14.24 -15.50 -0.71
C THR A 196 14.06 -16.97 -1.06
N ALA A 197 13.89 -17.27 -2.35
CA ALA A 197 13.69 -18.64 -2.84
C ALA A 197 14.84 -19.59 -2.43
N ASP A 198 16.06 -19.06 -2.42
CA ASP A 198 17.32 -19.71 -2.08
C ASP A 198 17.76 -19.53 -0.61
N SER A 199 16.84 -19.09 0.27
CA SER A 199 17.05 -18.95 1.72
C SER A 199 18.03 -17.85 2.16
N LYS A 200 18.05 -16.73 1.46
CA LYS A 200 18.69 -15.47 1.88
C LYS A 200 17.67 -14.50 2.46
N TYR A 201 18.13 -13.38 3.00
CA TYR A 201 17.29 -12.43 3.71
C TYR A 201 17.30 -11.05 3.07
N VAL A 202 16.11 -10.44 3.02
CA VAL A 202 15.87 -9.09 2.51
C VAL A 202 15.00 -8.33 3.49
N LYS A 203 15.32 -7.05 3.70
CA LYS A 203 14.32 -6.08 4.15
C LYS A 203 13.89 -5.22 2.97
N VAL A 204 12.59 -5.03 2.80
CA VAL A 204 12.01 -4.27 1.69
C VAL A 204 10.92 -3.34 2.18
N LYS A 205 10.84 -2.15 1.58
CA LYS A 205 9.77 -1.18 1.80
C LYS A 205 9.31 -0.63 0.47
N PHE A 206 8.01 -0.74 0.22
CA PHE A 206 7.39 -0.15 -0.94
C PHE A 206 7.10 1.32 -0.67
N LEU A 207 7.46 2.18 -1.62
CA LEU A 207 7.42 3.63 -1.50
C LEU A 207 6.30 4.23 -2.34
N ASP A 208 6.08 3.68 -3.53
CA ASP A 208 5.07 4.16 -4.49
C ASP A 208 4.70 3.03 -5.47
N PHE A 209 3.59 3.18 -6.20
CA PHE A 209 3.20 2.33 -7.33
C PHE A 209 2.73 3.13 -8.54
N TYR A 210 2.84 4.47 -8.53
CA TYR A 210 2.48 5.31 -9.68
C TYR A 210 3.66 5.48 -10.65
N CYS A 211 3.33 5.41 -11.94
CA CYS A 211 4.22 5.75 -13.04
C CYS A 211 4.27 7.26 -13.26
N SER A 212 5.26 7.75 -14.03
CA SER A 212 5.40 9.19 -14.34
C SER A 212 4.17 9.79 -15.03
N ASN A 213 3.42 8.98 -15.77
CA ASN A 213 2.15 9.36 -16.42
C ASN A 213 0.93 9.30 -15.48
N LYS A 214 1.14 9.10 -14.17
CA LYS A 214 0.10 8.93 -13.13
C LYS A 214 -0.74 7.65 -13.24
N GLU A 215 -0.39 6.74 -14.14
CA GLU A 215 -0.99 5.40 -14.16
C GLU A 215 -0.41 4.54 -13.03
N THR A 216 -1.09 3.44 -12.71
CA THR A 216 -0.67 2.51 -11.66
C THR A 216 0.18 1.37 -12.22
N GLY A 217 1.04 0.82 -11.37
CA GLY A 217 1.86 -0.36 -11.65
C GLY A 217 3.35 -0.09 -11.79
N CYS A 218 3.85 1.13 -11.58
CA CYS A 218 5.30 1.36 -11.44
C CYS A 218 5.70 1.29 -9.97
N ILE A 219 6.09 0.10 -9.52
CA ILE A 219 6.42 -0.18 -8.13
C ILE A 219 7.78 0.43 -7.80
N LYS A 220 7.79 1.47 -6.98
CA LYS A 220 9.01 2.03 -6.38
C LYS A 220 9.23 1.36 -5.04
N MET A 221 10.38 0.75 -4.85
CA MET A 221 10.75 0.13 -3.58
C MET A 221 12.20 0.42 -3.23
N GLN A 222 12.47 0.42 -1.93
CA GLN A 222 13.81 0.36 -1.39
C GLN A 222 14.02 -0.96 -0.67
N TYR A 223 15.23 -1.51 -0.74
CA TYR A 223 15.55 -2.79 -0.12
C TYR A 223 17.02 -2.88 0.28
N VAL A 224 17.31 -3.80 1.19
CA VAL A 224 18.65 -4.26 1.52
C VAL A 224 18.65 -5.78 1.43
N TYR A 225 19.58 -6.33 0.65
CA TYR A 225 19.75 -7.77 0.43
C TYR A 225 21.01 -8.27 1.13
N GLN A 226 20.89 -9.36 1.88
CA GLN A 226 22.02 -10.01 2.54
C GLN A 226 22.44 -11.26 1.77
N ASN A 227 23.59 -11.18 1.08
CA ASN A 227 24.08 -12.23 0.20
C ASN A 227 24.69 -13.43 0.95
N ASN A 228 25.22 -13.23 2.16
CA ASN A 228 25.91 -14.29 2.89
C ASN A 228 24.95 -15.26 3.59
N GLY A 229 23.64 -14.96 3.62
CA GLY A 229 22.60 -15.78 4.25
C GLY A 229 22.39 -15.52 5.74
N SER A 230 23.13 -14.59 6.34
CA SER A 230 22.84 -14.05 7.66
C SER A 230 21.49 -13.29 7.64
N ASN A 231 20.84 -13.20 8.80
CA ASN A 231 19.67 -12.34 9.00
C ASN A 231 20.06 -10.90 9.39
N GLN A 232 21.37 -10.60 9.47
CA GLN A 232 21.91 -9.30 9.84
C GLN A 232 22.14 -8.43 8.60
N PHE A 233 21.82 -7.14 8.67
CA PHE A 233 22.04 -6.13 7.63
C PHE A 233 23.12 -5.13 7.99
N SER A 234 23.92 -5.40 9.02
CA SER A 234 25.11 -4.61 9.31
C SER A 234 26.28 -5.00 8.39
N LYS A 235 27.20 -4.07 8.13
CA LYS A 235 28.46 -4.42 7.43
C LYS A 235 29.32 -5.25 8.40
N PRO A 236 30.13 -6.19 7.89
CA PRO A 236 31.15 -6.84 8.70
C PRO A 236 32.05 -5.78 9.33
N SER A 237 32.44 -5.94 10.59
CA SER A 237 33.49 -5.10 11.17
C SER A 237 34.74 -5.27 10.32
N SER A 238 35.22 -4.18 9.70
CA SER A 238 36.54 -4.16 9.09
C SER A 238 37.57 -4.41 10.19
N GLY A 239 38.11 -5.63 10.25
CA GLY A 239 39.29 -5.95 11.05
C GLY A 239 40.56 -5.39 10.43
#